data_AF-A0AAW6JBJ5-F1
#
_entry.id   AF-A0AAW6JBJ5-F1
#
_cell.length_a   1.000
_cell.length_b   1.000
_cell.length_c   1.000
_cell.angle_alpha   90.00
_cell.angle_beta   90.00
_cell.angle_gamma   90.00
#
_symmetry.space_group_name_H-M   'P 1'
#
loop_
_entity.id
_entity.type
_entity.pdbx_description
1 polymer ?
#
loop_
_entity_poly.entity_id
_entity_poly.type
_entity_poly.pdbx_seq_one_letter_code
_entity_poly.pdbx_strand_id
1 'polypeptide(L)'
;MLHSYRAKKDYQVVDLALAELLQQMNKLEFTTVWGKLFQRTLFERVRFLAGHGYEDTMTVPKLYLQATKIVYVQEDLYCYRLTDGSVMSEDLMVTKIADFLRTVEENILDLTLSGHDIQHQKQLYANYLAIFAEYFESREMQTHPLYRKIKFRQFELES
;
A
#
# COMPACT_ATOMS: atom_id res chain seq x y z
N MET A 1 -18.67 -15.75 4.70
CA MET A 1 -18.64 -17.21 4.50
C MET A 1 -17.55 -17.49 3.48
N LEU A 2 -16.35 -17.89 3.94
CA LEU A 2 -15.22 -18.24 3.06
C LEU A 2 -15.56 -19.52 2.29
N HIS A 3 -15.57 -19.46 0.96
CA HIS A 3 -15.69 -20.64 0.12
C HIS A 3 -14.28 -21.07 -0.28
N SER A 4 -13.81 -22.22 0.22
CA SER A 4 -12.53 -22.80 -0.18
C SER A 4 -12.75 -23.90 -1.22
N TYR A 5 -12.07 -23.79 -2.36
CA TYR A 5 -12.11 -24.80 -3.42
C TYR A 5 -10.82 -25.62 -3.37
N ARG A 6 -10.92 -26.93 -3.09
CA ARG A 6 -9.79 -27.88 -3.22
C ARG A 6 -9.73 -28.42 -4.64
N ALA A 7 -8.90 -27.82 -5.48
CA ALA A 7 -8.41 -28.49 -6.68
C ALA A 7 -7.35 -29.53 -6.28
N LYS A 8 -7.24 -30.65 -7.00
CA LYS A 8 -6.26 -31.73 -6.72
C LYS A 8 -4.81 -31.23 -6.90
N LYS A 9 -4.26 -30.61 -5.85
CA LYS A 9 -2.85 -30.40 -5.44
C LYS A 9 -2.89 -29.47 -4.21
N ASP A 10 -1.93 -29.60 -3.29
CA ASP A 10 -1.96 -29.19 -1.87
C ASP A 10 -2.06 -27.68 -1.54
N TYR A 11 -2.80 -26.89 -2.31
CA TYR A 11 -2.97 -25.45 -2.10
C TYR A 11 -4.40 -25.07 -1.73
N GLN A 12 -4.54 -23.98 -0.97
CA GLN A 12 -5.84 -23.43 -0.60
C GLN A 12 -6.17 -22.24 -1.49
N VAL A 13 -7.35 -22.29 -2.12
CA VAL A 13 -7.92 -21.18 -2.88
C VAL A 13 -9.00 -20.52 -2.03
N VAL A 14 -8.89 -19.21 -1.84
CA VAL A 14 -9.78 -18.41 -1.02
C VAL A 14 -10.38 -17.29 -1.85
N ASP A 15 -11.71 -17.20 -1.85
CA ASP A 15 -12.41 -15.98 -2.27
C ASP A 15 -12.22 -14.91 -1.19
N LEU A 16 -11.44 -13.86 -1.49
CA LEU A 16 -11.16 -12.78 -0.55
C LEU A 16 -12.27 -11.73 -0.60
N ALA A 17 -12.81 -11.38 0.57
CA ALA A 17 -13.68 -10.22 0.66
C ALA A 17 -12.85 -8.94 0.49
N LEU A 18 -13.37 -7.98 -0.28
CA LEU A 18 -12.66 -6.71 -0.53
C LEU A 18 -12.27 -6.01 0.77
N ALA A 19 -13.17 -5.96 1.76
CA ALA A 19 -12.89 -5.33 3.06
C ALA A 19 -11.70 -5.99 3.81
N GLU A 20 -11.60 -7.33 3.80
CA GLU A 20 -10.51 -8.06 4.44
C GLU A 20 -9.18 -7.82 3.72
N LEU A 21 -9.22 -7.69 2.39
CA LEU A 21 -8.06 -7.37 1.58
C LEU A 21 -7.59 -5.93 1.83
N LEU A 22 -8.51 -4.97 1.88
CA LEU A 22 -8.17 -3.55 2.07
C LEU A 22 -7.51 -3.29 3.43
N GLN A 23 -7.91 -4.04 4.47
CA GLN A 23 -7.22 -4.02 5.77
C GLN A 23 -5.78 -4.55 5.72
N GLN A 24 -5.43 -5.32 4.69
CA GLN A 24 -4.11 -5.95 4.55
C GLN A 24 -3.31 -5.39 3.37
N MET A 25 -3.82 -4.36 2.69
CA MET A 25 -3.26 -3.87 1.43
C MET A 25 -1.84 -3.29 1.55
N ASN A 26 -1.36 -3.03 2.76
CA ASN A 26 -0.01 -2.60 3.09
C ASN A 26 0.97 -3.76 3.35
N LYS A 27 0.51 -5.01 3.33
CA LYS A 27 1.39 -6.19 3.36
C LYS A 27 1.95 -6.46 1.98
N LEU A 28 3.19 -6.94 1.91
CA LEU A 28 3.94 -7.14 0.66
C LEU A 28 3.16 -7.94 -0.39
N GLU A 29 2.51 -9.02 0.01
CA GLU A 29 1.73 -9.90 -0.86
C GLU A 29 0.49 -9.22 -1.46
N PHE A 30 -0.04 -8.17 -0.83
CA PHE A 30 -1.20 -7.42 -1.32
C PHE A 30 -0.83 -6.08 -1.95
N THR A 31 0.33 -5.52 -1.62
CA THR A 31 0.82 -4.25 -2.17
C THR A 31 1.43 -4.41 -3.56
N THR A 32 2.22 -5.45 -3.76
CA THR A 32 3.03 -5.62 -4.99
C THR A 32 2.17 -5.88 -6.22
N VAL A 33 2.59 -5.44 -7.40
CA VAL A 33 1.88 -5.78 -8.66
C VAL A 33 2.19 -7.21 -9.10
N TRP A 34 3.38 -7.72 -8.80
CA TRP A 34 3.82 -9.05 -9.21
C TRP A 34 3.15 -10.15 -8.39
N GLY A 35 3.24 -11.39 -8.88
CA GLY A 35 2.54 -12.55 -8.30
C GLY A 35 1.02 -12.51 -8.45
N LYS A 36 0.47 -11.64 -9.31
CA LYS A 36 -0.97 -11.45 -9.51
C LYS A 36 -1.33 -11.51 -10.99
N LEU A 37 -2.55 -11.95 -11.27
CA LEU A 37 -3.17 -11.89 -12.58
C LEU A 37 -4.35 -10.93 -12.53
N PHE A 38 -4.31 -9.92 -13.39
CA PHE A 38 -5.32 -8.88 -13.47
C PHE A 38 -6.09 -8.99 -14.78
N GLN A 39 -7.42 -8.81 -14.71
CA GLN A 39 -8.21 -8.64 -15.91
C GLN A 39 -7.81 -7.33 -16.60
N ARG A 40 -7.55 -7.37 -17.92
CA ARG A 40 -7.09 -6.21 -18.70
C ARG A 40 -7.98 -4.97 -18.52
N THR A 41 -9.29 -5.16 -18.39
CA THR A 41 -10.28 -4.08 -18.24
C THR A 41 -10.07 -3.24 -16.97
N LEU A 42 -9.47 -3.79 -15.91
CA LEU A 42 -9.12 -3.03 -14.70
C LEU A 42 -8.10 -1.92 -15.00
N PHE A 43 -7.28 -2.10 -16.04
CA PHE A 43 -6.35 -1.10 -16.54
C PHE A 43 -6.94 -0.29 -17.69
N GLU A 44 -8.25 -0.08 -17.78
CA GLU A 44 -8.77 0.93 -18.72
C GLU A 44 -8.60 2.34 -18.16
N ARG A 45 -8.77 2.52 -16.85
CA ARG A 45 -8.74 3.83 -16.17
C ARG A 45 -7.63 3.98 -15.13
N VAL A 46 -6.97 2.88 -14.75
CA VAL A 46 -5.86 2.89 -13.78
C VAL A 46 -4.53 2.78 -14.50
N ARG A 47 -3.59 3.67 -14.19
CA ARG A 47 -2.21 3.64 -14.69
C ARG A 47 -1.23 3.86 -13.55
N PHE A 48 -0.05 3.26 -13.70
CA PHE A 48 1.10 3.56 -12.87
C PHE A 48 1.51 5.02 -13.05
N LEU A 49 1.81 5.69 -11.93
CA LEU A 49 2.32 7.05 -11.94
C LEU A 49 3.81 7.02 -12.25
N ALA A 50 4.18 7.44 -13.47
CA ALA A 50 5.57 7.44 -13.89
C ALA A 50 6.42 8.38 -13.00
N GLY A 51 7.58 7.89 -12.56
CA GLY A 51 8.53 8.65 -11.76
C GLY A 51 8.17 8.83 -10.28
N HIS A 52 7.11 8.18 -9.80
CA HIS A 52 6.72 8.17 -8.39
C HIS A 52 7.18 6.87 -7.74
N GLY A 53 7.96 6.93 -6.65
CA GLY A 53 8.30 5.74 -5.88
C GLY A 53 7.07 5.14 -5.18
N TYR A 54 7.07 3.82 -4.92
CA TYR A 54 5.90 3.13 -4.35
C TYR A 54 4.68 3.12 -5.30
N GLU A 55 4.93 3.11 -6.60
CA GLU A 55 3.95 3.05 -7.67
C GLU A 55 2.99 1.86 -7.54
N ASP A 56 3.50 0.71 -7.10
CA ASP A 56 2.70 -0.48 -6.82
C ASP A 56 1.68 -0.19 -5.71
N THR A 57 2.16 0.36 -4.59
CA THR A 57 1.33 0.74 -3.42
C THR A 57 0.27 1.78 -3.76
N MET A 58 0.51 2.62 -4.77
CA MET A 58 -0.46 3.60 -5.25
C MET A 58 -1.47 3.02 -6.26
N THR A 59 -1.06 2.02 -7.05
CA THR A 59 -1.83 1.54 -8.19
C THR A 59 -2.68 0.32 -7.85
N VAL A 60 -2.12 -0.63 -7.10
CA VAL A 60 -2.75 -1.93 -6.84
C VAL A 60 -4.05 -1.81 -6.01
N PRO A 61 -4.14 -0.95 -4.96
CA PRO A 61 -5.41 -0.72 -4.26
C PRO A 61 -6.54 -0.23 -5.18
N LYS A 62 -6.23 0.64 -6.15
CA LYS A 62 -7.21 1.14 -7.14
C LYS A 62 -7.76 0.01 -8.02
N LEU A 63 -6.95 -1.01 -8.32
CA LEU A 63 -7.38 -2.19 -9.07
C LEU A 63 -8.31 -3.06 -8.24
N TYR A 64 -8.04 -3.23 -6.94
CA TYR A 64 -8.93 -3.98 -6.04
C TYR A 64 -10.30 -3.34 -5.90
N LEU A 65 -10.36 -2.01 -5.78
CA LEU A 65 -11.62 -1.26 -5.72
C LEU A 65 -12.49 -1.40 -6.98
N GLN A 66 -11.89 -1.77 -8.12
CA GLN A 66 -12.60 -2.01 -9.39
C GLN A 66 -12.91 -3.50 -9.64
N ALA A 67 -12.27 -4.40 -8.91
CA ALA A 67 -12.45 -5.83 -9.11
C ALA A 67 -13.81 -6.28 -8.55
N THR A 68 -14.56 -7.05 -9.35
CA THR A 68 -15.81 -7.66 -8.90
C THR A 68 -15.59 -8.95 -8.11
N LYS A 69 -14.43 -9.60 -8.32
CA LYS A 69 -14.02 -10.79 -7.60
C LYS A 69 -12.49 -10.81 -7.46
N ILE A 70 -12.03 -11.15 -6.26
CA ILE A 70 -10.61 -11.35 -5.95
C ILE A 70 -10.44 -12.74 -5.36
N VAL A 71 -9.50 -13.50 -5.91
CA VAL A 71 -9.20 -14.86 -5.49
C VAL A 71 -7.73 -14.93 -5.11
N TYR A 72 -7.45 -15.52 -3.95
CA TYR A 72 -6.11 -15.71 -3.43
C TYR A 72 -5.75 -17.19 -3.40
N VAL A 73 -4.59 -17.52 -3.97
CA VAL A 73 -4.01 -18.86 -3.88
C VAL A 73 -2.95 -18.81 -2.80
N GLN A 74 -3.21 -19.49 -1.69
CA GLN A 74 -2.31 -19.53 -0.54
C GLN A 74 -1.22 -20.58 -0.78
N GLU A 75 -0.29 -20.25 -1.69
CA GLU A 75 0.87 -21.06 -2.04
C GLU A 75 2.01 -20.14 -2.52
N ASP A 76 3.25 -20.47 -2.19
CA ASP A 76 4.44 -19.68 -2.51
C ASP A 76 4.85 -19.90 -3.98
N LEU A 77 4.03 -19.40 -4.90
CA LEU A 77 4.21 -19.57 -6.34
C LEU A 77 5.13 -18.53 -6.99
N TYR A 78 5.58 -17.54 -6.21
CA TYR A 78 6.46 -16.49 -6.70
C TYR A 78 7.59 -16.23 -5.72
N CYS A 79 8.83 -16.42 -6.16
CA CYS A 79 10.02 -16.11 -5.36
C CYS A 79 10.56 -14.72 -5.73
N TYR A 80 10.59 -13.82 -4.76
CA TYR A 80 11.25 -12.53 -4.93
C TYR A 80 12.77 -12.68 -4.91
N ARG A 81 13.46 -12.12 -5.90
CA ARG A 81 14.91 -12.15 -5.96
C ARG A 81 15.47 -10.95 -5.19
N LEU A 82 16.24 -11.23 -4.14
CA LEU A 82 17.05 -10.23 -3.44
C LEU A 82 18.38 -10.03 -4.17
N THR A 83 18.76 -8.79 -4.42
CA THR A 83 20.04 -8.41 -5.04
C THR A 83 20.63 -7.19 -4.37
N ASP A 84 21.95 -7.16 -4.25
CA ASP A 84 22.68 -5.99 -3.76
C ASP A 84 22.44 -4.78 -4.69
N GLY A 85 22.29 -3.60 -4.08
CA GLY A 85 22.01 -2.36 -4.82
C GLY A 85 20.58 -2.28 -5.38
N SER A 86 19.65 -3.10 -4.90
CA SER A 86 18.23 -2.90 -5.21
C SER A 86 17.73 -1.56 -4.64
N VAL A 87 16.72 -0.98 -5.30
CA VAL A 87 16.03 0.24 -4.81
C VAL A 87 15.47 0.04 -3.39
N MET A 88 15.12 -1.20 -3.04
CA MET A 88 14.63 -1.58 -1.71
C MET A 88 15.73 -1.66 -0.64
N SER A 89 16.99 -1.84 -1.04
CA SER A 89 18.16 -1.89 -0.13
C SER A 89 18.88 -0.55 0.04
N GLU A 90 18.46 0.48 -0.69
CA GLU A 90 18.99 1.84 -0.56
C GLU A 90 18.49 2.51 0.72
N ASP A 91 19.34 3.41 1.27
CA ASP A 91 19.00 4.20 2.45
C ASP A 91 17.70 5.00 2.27
N LEU A 92 16.99 5.18 3.39
CA LEU A 92 15.79 6.00 3.44
C LEU A 92 16.16 7.48 3.22
N MET A 93 15.76 8.02 2.07
CA MET A 93 15.89 9.42 1.72
C MET A 93 14.59 10.19 1.95
N VAL A 94 14.71 11.51 2.17
CA VAL A 94 13.56 12.41 2.32
C VAL A 94 12.58 12.34 1.14
N THR A 95 13.08 12.13 -0.08
CA THR A 95 12.24 11.94 -1.29
C THR A 95 11.38 10.67 -1.19
N LYS A 96 11.95 9.55 -0.74
CA LYS A 96 11.19 8.30 -0.50
C LYS A 96 10.11 8.48 0.56
N ILE A 97 10.42 9.23 1.64
CA ILE A 97 9.42 9.57 2.67
C ILE A 97 8.28 10.39 2.05
N ALA A 98 8.60 11.39 1.23
CA ALA A 98 7.59 12.22 0.58
C ALA A 98 6.68 11.41 -0.36
N ASP A 99 7.26 10.56 -1.20
CA ASP A 99 6.52 9.69 -2.13
C ASP A 99 5.65 8.67 -1.38
N PHE A 100 6.19 8.07 -0.32
CA PHE A 100 5.43 7.15 0.52
C PHE A 100 4.24 7.84 1.19
N LEU A 101 4.44 9.00 1.84
CA LEU A 101 3.36 9.74 2.47
C LEU A 101 2.28 10.15 1.48
N ARG A 102 2.69 10.63 0.28
CA ARG A 102 1.75 10.93 -0.80
C ARG A 102 0.93 9.70 -1.20
N THR A 103 1.56 8.53 -1.25
CA THR A 103 0.89 7.27 -1.58
C THR A 103 -0.16 6.88 -0.54
N VAL A 104 0.18 7.00 0.74
CA VAL A 104 -0.77 6.70 1.82
C VAL A 104 -1.92 7.70 1.83
N GLU A 105 -1.65 9.00 1.63
CA GLU A 105 -2.68 10.04 1.51
C GLU A 105 -3.65 9.76 0.35
N GLU A 106 -3.14 9.38 -0.83
CA GLU A 106 -3.94 9.01 -2.00
C GLU A 106 -4.81 7.77 -1.70
N ASN A 107 -4.23 6.73 -1.10
CA ASN A 107 -4.98 5.50 -0.78
C ASN A 107 -6.13 5.78 0.20
N ILE A 108 -5.91 6.64 1.21
CA ILE A 108 -6.97 7.05 2.13
C ILE A 108 -8.06 7.83 1.38
N LEU A 109 -7.68 8.71 0.44
CA LEU A 109 -8.63 9.45 -0.39
C LEU A 109 -9.48 8.51 -1.25
N ASP A 110 -8.86 7.54 -1.94
CA ASP A 110 -9.57 6.57 -2.77
C ASP A 110 -10.56 5.73 -1.96
N LEU A 111 -10.15 5.29 -0.76
CA LEU A 111 -11.03 4.56 0.15
C LEU A 111 -12.20 5.42 0.63
N THR A 112 -11.93 6.69 0.97
CA THR A 112 -12.96 7.65 1.40
C THR A 112 -13.98 7.90 0.29
N LEU A 113 -13.50 8.16 -0.93
CA LEU A 113 -14.35 8.45 -2.09
C LEU A 113 -15.15 7.22 -2.55
N SER A 114 -14.64 6.02 -2.31
CA SER A 114 -15.35 4.76 -2.59
C SER A 114 -16.26 4.30 -1.44
N GLY A 115 -16.34 5.05 -0.34
CA GLY A 115 -17.23 4.76 0.79
C GLY A 115 -16.78 3.59 1.67
N HIS A 116 -15.49 3.23 1.63
CA HIS A 116 -14.94 2.16 2.47
C HIS A 116 -14.48 2.71 3.83
N ASP A 117 -14.45 1.84 4.84
CA ASP A 117 -13.86 2.18 6.14
C ASP A 117 -12.37 2.52 5.98
N ILE A 118 -11.96 3.60 6.63
CA ILE A 118 -10.60 4.13 6.60
C ILE A 118 -9.93 4.07 7.96
N GLN A 119 -10.60 3.58 9.01
CA GLN A 119 -10.08 3.67 10.38
C GLN A 119 -8.73 2.97 10.51
N HIS A 120 -8.59 1.78 9.92
CA HIS A 120 -7.32 1.05 9.93
C HIS A 120 -6.21 1.81 9.22
N GLN A 121 -6.48 2.36 8.04
CA GLN A 121 -5.52 3.09 7.24
C GLN A 121 -5.13 4.43 7.88
N LYS A 122 -6.08 5.12 8.54
CA LYS A 122 -5.79 6.32 9.35
C LYS A 122 -4.86 5.99 10.52
N GLN A 123 -5.07 4.87 11.21
CA GLN A 123 -4.19 4.42 12.29
C GLN A 123 -2.77 4.16 11.77
N LEU A 124 -2.63 3.43 10.66
CA LEU A 124 -1.32 3.20 10.02
C LEU A 124 -0.66 4.51 9.61
N TYR A 125 -1.42 5.44 9.03
CA TYR A 125 -0.92 6.75 8.64
C TYR A 125 -0.39 7.56 9.82
N ALA A 126 -1.11 7.58 10.95
CA ALA A 126 -0.64 8.23 12.18
C ALA A 126 0.70 7.63 12.66
N ASN A 127 0.84 6.30 12.62
CA ASN A 127 2.08 5.61 12.99
C ASN A 127 3.23 6.00 12.05
N TYR A 128 2.99 6.04 10.73
CA TYR A 128 4.00 6.47 9.77
C TYR A 128 4.44 7.93 10.00
N LEU A 129 3.50 8.83 10.27
CA LEU A 129 3.82 10.22 10.58
C LEU A 129 4.68 10.34 11.84
N ALA A 130 4.42 9.54 12.88
CA ALA A 130 5.24 9.51 14.09
C ALA A 130 6.67 9.01 13.80
N ILE A 131 6.81 7.90 13.07
CA ILE A 131 8.11 7.34 12.67
C ILE A 131 8.91 8.37 11.87
N PHE A 132 8.29 9.04 10.90
CA PHE A 132 9.01 10.02 10.09
C PHE A 132 9.30 11.30 10.87
N ALA A 133 8.45 11.74 11.79
CA ALA A 133 8.79 12.87 12.67
C ALA A 133 10.09 12.58 13.46
N GLU A 134 10.21 11.38 14.05
CA GLU A 134 11.42 10.94 14.74
C GLU A 134 12.64 10.86 13.80
N TYR A 135 12.45 10.42 12.54
CA TYR A 135 13.52 10.43 11.53
C TYR A 135 14.10 11.83 11.31
N PHE A 136 13.25 12.86 11.22
CA PHE A 136 13.68 14.25 11.04
C PHE A 136 14.30 14.83 12.31
N GLU A 137 13.76 14.49 13.49
CA GLU A 137 14.24 14.97 14.78
C GLU A 137 15.62 14.42 15.13
N SER A 138 15.84 13.11 14.95
CA SER A 138 17.13 12.43 15.17
C SER A 138 18.26 12.91 14.25
N ARG A 139 17.92 13.62 13.17
CA ARG A 139 18.86 14.19 12.19
C ARG A 139 18.93 15.71 12.21
N GLU A 140 18.29 16.35 13.18
CA GLU A 140 18.26 17.82 13.30
C GLU A 140 17.70 18.53 12.04
N MET A 141 16.73 17.90 11.37
CA MET A 141 16.14 18.38 10.10
C MET A 141 14.79 19.07 10.28
N GLN A 142 14.49 19.63 11.46
CA GLN A 142 13.16 20.21 11.79
C GLN A 142 12.81 21.46 10.96
N THR A 143 13.78 22.08 10.30
CA THR A 143 13.55 23.21 9.38
C THR A 143 13.00 22.77 8.02
N HIS A 144 13.08 21.47 7.68
CA HIS A 144 12.70 20.95 6.37
C HIS A 144 11.18 21.06 6.12
N PRO A 145 10.72 21.46 4.92
CA PRO A 145 9.28 21.63 4.63
C PRO A 145 8.44 20.37 4.86
N LEU A 146 8.99 19.19 4.56
CA LEU A 146 8.30 17.92 4.78
C LEU A 146 8.04 17.65 6.28
N TYR A 147 8.94 18.03 7.18
CA TYR A 147 8.71 17.90 8.62
C TYR A 147 7.53 18.76 9.07
N ARG A 148 7.44 20.01 8.58
CA ARG A 148 6.29 20.89 8.86
C ARG A 148 4.99 20.29 8.35
N LYS A 149 4.98 19.71 7.14
CA LYS A 149 3.83 18.96 6.62
C LYS A 149 3.46 17.81 7.55
N ILE A 150 4.42 16.99 7.98
CA ILE A 150 4.19 15.86 8.89
C ILE A 150 3.54 16.33 10.21
N LYS A 151 4.11 17.36 10.86
CA LYS A 151 3.55 17.91 12.12
C LYS A 151 2.13 18.46 11.93
N PHE A 152 1.87 19.12 10.80
CA PHE A 152 0.53 19.60 10.46
C PHE A 152 -0.47 18.45 10.29
N ARG A 153 -0.09 17.38 9.57
CA ARG A 153 -0.95 16.19 9.41
C ARG A 153 -1.20 15.46 10.74
N GLN A 154 -0.22 15.41 11.64
CA GLN A 154 -0.43 14.85 12.98
C GLN A 154 -1.50 15.65 13.74
N PHE A 155 -1.40 16.98 13.71
CA PHE A 155 -2.40 17.86 14.33
C PHE A 155 -3.82 17.62 13.77
N GLU A 156 -3.96 17.50 12.44
CA GLU A 156 -5.27 17.21 11.79
C GLU A 156 -5.88 15.85 12.19
N LEU A 157 -5.06 14.87 12.59
CA LEU A 157 -5.54 13.54 13.00
C LEU A 157 -5.96 13.50 14.48
N GLU A 158 -5.47 14.43 15.29
CA GLU A 158 -5.77 14.56 16.72
C GLU A 158 -7.01 15.43 16.99
N SER A 159 -7.34 16.33 16.05
CA SER A 159 -8.52 17.21 16.06
C SER A 159 -9.78 16.55 15.54
#